data_AF-A0A957X0M9-F1
#
_entry.id   AF-A0A957X0M9-F1
#
_cell.length_a   1.000
_cell.length_b   1.000
_cell.length_c   1.000
_cell.angle_alpha   90.00
_cell.angle_beta   90.00
_cell.angle_gamma   90.00
#
_symmetry.space_group_name_H-M   'P 1'
#
loop_
_entity.id
_entity.type
_entity.pdbx_description
1 polymer ?
#
loop_
_entity_poly.entity_id
_entity_poly.type
_entity_poly.pdbx_seq_one_letter_code
_entity_poly.pdbx_strand_id
1 'polypeptide(L)'
;MVELLVLVSGAVAAGLSVYRYVAQGTQTPQPQVVESATAAPHQHSLRESAQDTQQKWPGNISQRTPVDNRQIESAGTAHPAATCSAIPRTQETKEALQRGFSSSSISLGLASTGLLFFPPLQYASVPALIYMGAPAARQAYDMLNERRRPSRALAETAVLAICLGGGWYLAGSLGFWLYYLARMTQLNRTRIQTTQSKTSVIPHIACLSRDEEEAMVPTATLRQGDLIRVGTSEFVPVDGV
;
A
#
# COMPACT_ATOMS: atom_id res chain seq x y z
N MET A 1 -43.55 -13.47 -6.97
CA MET A 1 -42.32 -14.29 -6.92
C MET A 1 -41.57 -14.29 -8.25
N VAL A 2 -42.23 -14.53 -9.39
CA VAL A 2 -41.59 -14.60 -10.72
C VAL A 2 -40.98 -13.27 -11.18
N GLU A 3 -41.70 -12.15 -11.01
CA GLU A 3 -41.20 -10.79 -11.33
C GLU A 3 -39.89 -10.44 -10.62
N LEU A 4 -39.77 -10.82 -9.34
CA LEU A 4 -38.57 -10.59 -8.53
C LEU A 4 -37.39 -11.43 -9.05
N LEU A 5 -37.66 -12.64 -9.55
CA LEU A 5 -36.65 -13.53 -10.12
C LEU A 5 -36.10 -12.99 -11.46
N VAL A 6 -36.95 -12.36 -12.27
CA VAL A 6 -36.57 -11.74 -13.55
C VAL A 6 -35.70 -10.50 -13.32
N LEU A 7 -36.05 -9.67 -12.34
CA LEU A 7 -35.32 -8.44 -12.02
C LEU A 7 -33.93 -8.73 -11.43
N VAL A 8 -33.82 -9.77 -10.61
CA VAL A 8 -32.55 -10.24 -10.05
C VAL A 8 -31.66 -10.85 -11.13
N SER A 9 -32.22 -11.66 -12.03
CA SER A 9 -31.50 -12.22 -13.19
C SER A 9 -30.87 -11.13 -14.07
N GLY A 10 -31.62 -10.06 -14.36
CA GLY A 10 -31.13 -8.94 -15.16
C GLY A 10 -29.97 -8.20 -14.50
N ALA A 11 -30.06 -7.94 -13.19
CA ALA A 11 -28.98 -7.28 -12.44
C ALA A 11 -27.70 -8.12 -12.38
N VAL A 12 -27.83 -9.44 -12.20
CA VAL A 12 -26.70 -10.37 -12.20
C VAL A 12 -26.06 -10.46 -13.58
N ALA A 13 -26.85 -10.53 -14.66
CA ALA A 13 -26.33 -10.58 -16.03
C ALA A 13 -25.60 -9.28 -16.44
N ALA A 14 -26.13 -8.12 -16.03
CA ALA A 14 -25.46 -6.84 -16.22
C ALA A 14 -24.14 -6.76 -15.43
N GLY A 15 -24.15 -7.20 -14.17
CA GLY A 15 -22.95 -7.28 -13.35
C GLY A 15 -21.88 -8.22 -13.93
N LEU A 16 -22.27 -9.39 -14.43
CA LEU A 16 -21.35 -10.34 -15.08
C LEU A 16 -20.80 -9.81 -16.41
N SER A 17 -21.59 -9.07 -17.19
CA SER A 17 -21.12 -8.44 -18.43
C SER A 17 -20.07 -7.37 -18.15
N VAL A 18 -20.33 -6.50 -17.16
CA VAL A 18 -19.35 -5.48 -16.74
C VAL A 18 -18.09 -6.14 -16.18
N TYR A 19 -18.24 -7.20 -15.38
CA TYR A 19 -17.11 -7.96 -14.85
C TYR A 19 -16.26 -8.59 -15.97
N ARG A 20 -16.89 -9.25 -16.96
CA ARG A 20 -16.18 -9.82 -18.11
C ARG A 20 -15.49 -8.75 -18.95
N TYR A 21 -16.16 -7.62 -19.17
CA TYR A 21 -15.58 -6.50 -19.91
C TYR A 21 -14.32 -5.94 -19.23
N VAL A 22 -14.36 -5.79 -17.90
CA VAL A 22 -13.21 -5.33 -17.11
C VAL A 22 -12.10 -6.39 -17.07
N ALA A 23 -12.44 -7.67 -16.93
CA ALA A 23 -11.46 -8.76 -16.92
C ALA A 23 -10.72 -8.90 -18.27
N GLN A 24 -11.39 -8.63 -19.39
CA GLN A 24 -10.79 -8.64 -20.73
C GLN A 24 -9.85 -7.44 -20.97
N GLY A 25 -10.11 -6.29 -20.35
CA GLY A 25 -9.27 -5.09 -20.47
C GLY A 25 -7.89 -5.19 -19.81
N THR A 26 -7.64 -6.20 -18.96
CA THR A 26 -6.37 -6.38 -18.25
C THR A 26 -5.39 -7.35 -18.90
N GLN A 27 -5.69 -7.91 -20.07
CA GLN A 27 -4.66 -8.58 -20.87
C GLN A 27 -3.76 -7.53 -21.53
N THR A 28 -2.82 -6.97 -20.76
CA THR A 28 -1.61 -6.41 -21.35
C THR A 28 -0.99 -7.50 -22.23
N PRO A 29 -0.74 -7.25 -23.52
CA PRO A 29 -0.14 -8.24 -24.40
C PRO A 29 1.15 -8.73 -23.74
N GLN A 30 1.16 -10.00 -23.36
CA GLN A 30 2.37 -10.72 -23.02
C GLN A 30 3.33 -10.49 -24.20
N PRO A 31 4.56 -9.99 -23.96
CA PRO A 31 5.56 -9.96 -25.01
C PRO A 31 5.69 -11.39 -25.51
N GLN A 32 5.29 -11.63 -26.76
CA GLN A 32 5.42 -12.93 -27.38
C GLN A 32 6.91 -13.27 -27.37
N VAL A 33 7.31 -14.13 -26.43
CA VAL A 33 8.56 -14.85 -26.53
C VAL A 33 8.40 -15.70 -27.78
N VAL A 34 9.09 -15.30 -28.84
CA VAL A 34 9.18 -16.06 -30.09
C VAL A 34 9.87 -17.38 -29.73
N GLU A 35 9.06 -18.37 -29.39
CA GLU A 35 9.48 -19.74 -29.13
C GLU A 35 9.92 -20.32 -30.48
N SER A 36 11.21 -20.18 -30.73
CA SER A 36 11.89 -20.72 -31.90
C SER A 36 11.87 -22.23 -31.76
N ALA A 37 10.97 -22.88 -32.50
CA ALA A 37 10.91 -24.33 -32.61
C ALA A 37 12.22 -24.86 -33.20
N THR A 38 13.09 -25.41 -32.34
CA THR A 38 14.21 -26.25 -32.76
C THR A 38 14.19 -27.51 -31.91
N ALA A 39 13.93 -28.62 -32.57
CA ALA A 39 13.99 -29.97 -32.04
C ALA A 39 15.33 -30.22 -31.32
N ALA A 40 15.24 -30.74 -30.10
CA ALA A 40 16.32 -31.49 -29.46
C ALA A 40 15.98 -32.99 -29.57
N PRO A 41 17.01 -33.85 -29.67
CA PRO A 41 17.61 -34.30 -28.43
C PRO A 41 19.13 -34.20 -28.48
N HIS A 42 19.76 -33.75 -27.39
CA HIS A 42 21.05 -34.23 -26.88
C HIS A 42 21.48 -33.34 -25.70
N GLN A 43 21.11 -33.75 -24.49
CA GLN A 43 21.65 -33.20 -23.25
C GLN A 43 22.98 -33.90 -22.95
N HIS A 44 24.13 -33.31 -23.33
CA HIS A 44 25.42 -33.72 -22.74
C HIS A 44 26.64 -32.80 -23.02
N SER A 45 26.60 -31.46 -22.90
CA SER A 45 27.88 -30.70 -23.02
C SER A 45 28.00 -29.27 -22.45
N LEU A 46 27.09 -28.74 -21.63
CA LEU A 46 27.19 -27.33 -21.18
C LEU A 46 27.50 -27.19 -19.68
N ARG A 47 28.65 -27.72 -19.25
CA ARG A 47 29.21 -27.41 -17.91
C ARG A 47 30.55 -26.67 -17.93
N GLU A 48 31.14 -26.38 -19.08
CA GLU A 48 32.50 -25.80 -19.16
C GLU A 48 32.60 -24.31 -19.56
N SER A 49 31.50 -23.62 -19.91
CA SER A 49 31.61 -22.25 -20.46
C SER A 49 31.38 -21.10 -19.46
N ALA A 50 31.29 -21.37 -18.15
CA ALA A 50 30.99 -20.33 -17.15
C ALA A 50 32.24 -19.64 -16.54
N GLN A 51 33.46 -20.00 -16.95
CA GLN A 51 34.70 -19.45 -16.36
C GLN A 51 35.40 -18.35 -17.17
N ASP A 52 34.97 -18.05 -18.40
CA ASP A 52 35.79 -17.21 -19.30
C ASP A 52 35.35 -15.75 -19.43
N THR A 53 34.37 -15.28 -18.64
CA THR A 53 33.85 -13.90 -18.77
C THR A 53 34.32 -12.93 -17.69
N GLN A 54 35.27 -13.31 -16.83
CA GLN A 54 35.83 -12.41 -15.80
C GLN A 54 37.05 -11.58 -16.22
N GLN A 55 37.53 -11.70 -17.46
CA GLN A 55 38.83 -11.11 -17.85
C GLN A 55 38.78 -10.01 -18.92
N LYS A 56 37.87 -9.02 -18.83
CA LYS A 56 38.07 -7.75 -19.54
C LYS A 56 37.18 -6.61 -19.05
N TRP A 57 37.60 -5.94 -17.97
CA TRP A 57 37.14 -4.59 -17.67
C TRP A 57 38.23 -3.60 -18.12
N PRO A 58 38.05 -2.86 -19.24
CA PRO A 58 38.99 -1.80 -19.59
C PRO A 58 38.82 -0.64 -18.61
N GLY A 59 39.83 -0.45 -17.78
CA GLY A 59 39.97 0.73 -16.94
C GLY A 59 40.11 1.99 -17.80
N ASN A 60 39.15 2.91 -17.66
CA ASN A 60 39.34 4.32 -17.96
C ASN A 60 38.35 5.16 -17.13
N ILE A 61 38.68 5.39 -15.86
CA ILE A 61 37.96 6.32 -14.96
C ILE A 61 38.95 7.38 -14.44
N SER A 62 39.85 7.87 -15.29
CA SER A 62 40.80 8.91 -14.93
C SER A 62 40.69 10.12 -15.84
N GLN A 63 39.51 10.73 -15.96
CA GLN A 63 39.33 12.16 -16.30
C GLN A 63 38.02 12.69 -15.72
N ARG A 64 37.94 12.81 -14.38
CA ARG A 64 37.01 13.79 -13.77
C ARG A 64 37.74 15.12 -13.77
N THR A 65 37.25 16.05 -14.57
CA THR A 65 37.67 17.44 -14.53
C THR A 65 37.37 18.03 -13.14
N PRO A 66 38.21 18.95 -12.64
CA PRO A 66 37.93 19.67 -11.41
C PRO A 66 36.69 20.54 -11.65
N VAL A 67 35.59 20.23 -10.95
CA VAL A 67 34.44 21.13 -10.84
C VAL A 67 34.88 22.31 -10.00
N ASP A 68 35.02 23.47 -10.63
CA ASP A 68 35.34 24.74 -10.00
C ASP A 68 34.14 25.20 -9.16
N ASN A 69 34.24 25.01 -7.84
CA ASN A 69 33.20 25.32 -6.86
C ASN A 69 33.06 26.82 -6.55
N ARG A 70 33.71 27.72 -7.30
CA ARG A 70 33.70 29.17 -6.99
C ARG A 70 32.50 29.97 -7.53
N GLN A 71 31.50 29.33 -8.13
CA GLN A 71 30.39 30.05 -8.77
C GLN A 71 29.01 29.92 -8.10
N ILE A 72 28.93 29.34 -6.89
CA ILE A 72 27.66 29.23 -6.14
C ILE A 72 27.63 30.18 -4.93
N GLU A 73 28.20 31.37 -5.08
CA GLU A 73 28.23 32.38 -4.02
C GLU A 73 27.89 33.78 -4.58
N SER A 74 26.81 33.90 -5.36
CA SER A 74 26.20 35.22 -5.68
C SER A 74 24.86 35.08 -6.41
N ALA A 75 23.84 34.57 -5.73
CA ALA A 75 22.46 34.83 -6.12
C ALA A 75 21.54 34.71 -4.90
N GLY A 76 21.59 35.74 -4.05
CA GLY A 76 20.53 36.01 -3.08
C GLY A 76 19.20 36.21 -3.81
N THR A 77 18.39 35.16 -3.81
CA THR A 77 16.96 35.26 -4.09
C THR A 77 16.26 34.50 -2.98
N ALA A 78 15.53 35.25 -2.17
CA ALA A 78 14.73 34.75 -1.06
C ALA A 78 13.90 33.54 -1.52
N HIS A 79 14.34 32.34 -1.15
CA HIS A 79 13.52 31.16 -1.25
C HIS A 79 12.39 31.34 -0.23
N PRO A 80 11.12 31.41 -0.66
CA PRO A 80 10.00 31.47 0.28
C PRO A 80 10.12 30.22 1.14
N ALA A 81 10.24 30.43 2.45
CA ALA A 81 10.26 29.40 3.46
C ALA A 81 9.20 28.36 3.10
N ALA A 82 9.67 27.17 2.68
CA ALA A 82 8.84 26.03 2.41
C ALA A 82 8.10 25.76 3.72
N THR A 83 6.88 26.28 3.79
CA THR A 83 5.98 26.09 4.89
C THR A 83 5.69 24.60 4.85
N CYS A 84 6.40 23.86 5.70
CA CYS A 84 6.17 22.46 5.97
C CYS A 84 4.78 22.40 6.62
N SER A 85 3.74 22.43 5.79
CA SER A 85 2.37 22.26 6.21
C SER A 85 2.26 20.82 6.70
N ALA A 86 2.46 20.65 8.01
CA ALA A 86 2.21 19.42 8.72
C ALA A 86 0.78 18.99 8.41
N ILE A 87 0.65 17.98 7.54
CA ILE A 87 -0.64 17.52 7.06
C ILE A 87 -1.32 16.76 8.21
N PRO A 88 -2.47 17.22 8.75
CA PRO A 88 -3.20 16.51 9.79
C PRO A 88 -4.01 15.35 9.18
N ARG A 89 -3.35 14.37 8.55
CA ARG A 89 -4.01 13.26 7.80
C ARG A 89 -4.43 12.06 8.68
N THR A 90 -4.01 11.99 9.94
CA THR A 90 -4.16 10.78 10.77
C THR A 90 -5.33 10.79 11.76
N GLN A 91 -5.89 11.95 12.12
CA GLN A 91 -7.04 12.01 13.03
C GLN A 91 -8.38 11.83 12.30
N GLU A 92 -8.55 12.45 11.14
CA GLU A 92 -9.80 12.41 10.37
C GLU A 92 -10.18 10.98 9.92
N THR A 93 -9.17 10.12 9.72
CA THR A 93 -9.38 8.72 9.32
C THR A 93 -9.96 7.83 10.42
N LYS A 94 -9.74 8.14 11.70
CA LYS A 94 -10.23 7.31 12.82
C LYS A 94 -11.72 7.48 13.07
N GLU A 95 -12.19 8.72 13.07
CA GLU A 95 -13.60 9.03 13.31
C GLU A 95 -14.49 8.48 12.19
N ALA A 96 -14.05 8.62 10.93
CA ALA A 96 -14.75 8.05 9.79
C ALA A 96 -14.87 6.51 9.91
N LEU A 97 -13.81 5.85 10.39
CA LEU A 97 -13.83 4.40 10.62
C LEU A 97 -14.78 4.00 11.73
N GLN A 98 -14.77 4.73 12.85
CA GLN A 98 -15.62 4.43 14.00
C GLN A 98 -17.10 4.60 13.66
N ARG A 99 -17.45 5.64 12.88
CA ARG A 99 -18.81 5.82 12.35
C ARG A 99 -19.22 4.69 11.41
N GLY A 100 -18.31 4.24 10.53
CA GLY A 100 -18.53 3.08 9.66
C GLY A 100 -18.75 1.78 10.44
N PHE A 101 -17.94 1.54 11.46
CA PHE A 101 -18.07 0.34 12.31
C PHE A 101 -19.38 0.34 13.10
N SER A 102 -19.75 1.46 13.71
CA SER A 102 -20.99 1.59 14.48
C SER A 102 -22.22 1.35 13.60
N SER A 103 -22.26 2.02 12.43
CA SER A 103 -23.35 1.80 11.49
C SER A 103 -23.40 0.34 11.01
N SER A 104 -22.25 -0.31 10.77
CA SER A 104 -22.21 -1.71 10.30
C SER A 104 -22.68 -2.71 11.35
N SER A 105 -22.44 -2.41 12.62
CA SER A 105 -22.90 -3.25 13.73
C SER A 105 -24.43 -3.15 13.88
N ILE A 106 -24.99 -1.95 13.66
CA ILE A 106 -26.45 -1.73 13.65
C ILE A 106 -27.09 -2.48 12.49
N SER A 107 -26.55 -2.39 11.27
CA SER A 107 -27.10 -3.09 10.11
C SER A 107 -27.01 -4.61 10.26
N LEU A 108 -25.92 -5.13 10.81
CA LEU A 108 -25.75 -6.55 11.09
C LEU A 108 -26.76 -7.04 12.14
N GLY A 109 -26.98 -6.25 13.19
CA GLY A 109 -28.00 -6.52 14.20
C GLY A 109 -29.41 -6.57 13.58
N LEU A 110 -29.78 -5.55 12.81
CA LEU A 110 -31.06 -5.50 12.10
C LEU A 110 -31.23 -6.68 11.14
N ALA A 111 -30.20 -7.02 10.36
CA ALA A 111 -30.25 -8.12 9.41
C ALA A 111 -30.39 -9.48 10.11
N SER A 112 -29.69 -9.68 11.23
CA SER A 112 -29.75 -10.90 12.03
C SER A 112 -31.12 -11.06 12.70
N THR A 113 -31.65 -9.99 13.31
CA THR A 113 -32.98 -10.01 13.92
C THR A 113 -34.08 -10.17 12.86
N GLY A 114 -33.95 -9.54 11.70
CA GLY A 114 -34.87 -9.71 10.58
C GLY A 114 -34.88 -11.14 10.02
N LEU A 115 -33.75 -11.84 10.04
CA LEU A 115 -33.71 -13.24 9.64
C LEU A 115 -34.44 -14.16 10.64
N LEU A 116 -34.30 -13.91 11.96
CA LEU A 116 -34.89 -14.79 12.98
C LEU A 116 -36.37 -14.50 13.27
N PHE A 117 -36.78 -13.23 13.30
CA PHE A 117 -38.09 -12.84 13.82
C PHE A 117 -39.06 -12.34 12.75
N PHE A 118 -38.58 -11.60 11.74
CA PHE A 118 -39.45 -10.95 10.75
C PHE A 118 -38.79 -10.88 9.36
N PRO A 119 -39.07 -11.84 8.46
CA PRO A 119 -38.57 -11.82 7.07
C PRO A 119 -38.76 -10.48 6.32
N PRO A 120 -39.88 -9.75 6.44
CA PRO A 120 -40.03 -8.47 5.75
C PRO A 120 -39.07 -7.37 6.26
N LEU A 121 -38.53 -7.50 7.47
CA LEU A 121 -37.54 -6.55 8.02
C LEU A 121 -36.22 -6.58 7.24
N GLN A 122 -35.95 -7.65 6.48
CA GLN A 122 -34.76 -7.73 5.63
C GLN A 122 -34.73 -6.62 4.58
N TYR A 123 -35.89 -6.22 4.04
CA TYR A 123 -35.95 -5.11 3.08
C TYR A 123 -35.61 -3.76 3.70
N ALA A 124 -35.83 -3.60 5.02
CA ALA A 124 -35.41 -2.39 5.73
C ALA A 124 -33.87 -2.25 5.82
N SER A 125 -33.12 -3.35 5.64
CA SER A 125 -31.65 -3.30 5.60
C SER A 125 -31.09 -2.76 4.28
N VAL A 126 -31.86 -2.81 3.19
CA VAL A 126 -31.45 -2.35 1.85
C VAL A 126 -30.97 -0.88 1.85
N PRO A 127 -31.75 0.11 2.35
CA PRO A 127 -31.29 1.49 2.40
C PRO A 127 -30.02 1.68 3.25
N ALA A 128 -29.87 0.89 4.33
CA ALA A 128 -28.65 0.94 5.15
C ALA A 128 -27.42 0.42 4.39
N LEU A 129 -27.56 -0.67 3.64
CA LEU A 129 -26.51 -1.21 2.77
C LEU A 129 -26.14 -0.23 1.64
N ILE A 130 -27.14 0.40 1.01
CA ILE A 130 -26.91 1.42 -0.03
C ILE A 130 -26.15 2.61 0.56
N TYR A 131 -26.54 3.09 1.73
CA TYR A 131 -25.87 4.19 2.41
C TYR A 131 -24.40 3.88 2.71
N MET A 132 -24.09 2.65 3.15
CA MET A 132 -22.70 2.22 3.37
C MET A 132 -21.89 2.04 2.09
N GLY A 133 -22.54 1.56 1.03
CA GLY A 133 -21.91 1.34 -0.26
C GLY A 133 -21.62 2.63 -1.03
N ALA A 134 -22.40 3.69 -0.81
CA ALA A 134 -22.30 4.96 -1.52
C ALA A 134 -20.87 5.56 -1.58
N PRO A 135 -20.11 5.69 -0.47
CA PRO A 135 -18.75 6.22 -0.55
C PRO A 135 -17.79 5.31 -1.32
N ALA A 136 -17.92 3.99 -1.18
CA ALA A 136 -17.11 3.03 -1.93
C ALA A 136 -17.45 3.06 -3.42
N ALA A 137 -18.73 3.19 -3.76
CA ALA A 137 -19.23 3.33 -5.14
C ALA A 137 -18.70 4.60 -5.80
N ARG A 138 -18.72 5.73 -5.09
CA ARG A 138 -18.15 6.98 -5.57
C ARG A 138 -16.64 6.85 -5.82
N GLN A 139 -15.91 6.29 -4.84
CA GLN A 139 -14.48 6.08 -4.99
C GLN A 139 -14.14 5.12 -6.14
N ALA A 140 -14.93 4.06 -6.31
CA ALA A 140 -14.78 3.13 -7.42
C ALA A 140 -15.02 3.82 -8.77
N TYR A 141 -16.07 4.64 -8.86
CA TYR A 141 -16.40 5.40 -10.06
C TYR A 141 -15.29 6.39 -10.44
N ASP A 142 -14.81 7.17 -9.47
CA ASP A 142 -13.75 8.15 -9.67
C ASP A 142 -12.45 7.44 -10.15
N MET A 143 -12.06 6.33 -9.50
CA MET A 143 -10.87 5.58 -9.91
C MET A 143 -11.01 4.89 -11.27
N LEU A 144 -12.21 4.42 -11.61
CA LEU A 144 -12.47 3.80 -12.90
C LEU A 144 -12.42 4.84 -14.03
N ASN A 145 -13.01 6.01 -13.81
CA ASN A 145 -13.07 7.09 -14.81
C ASN A 145 -11.70 7.77 -15.01
N GLU A 146 -11.00 8.11 -13.92
CA GLU A 146 -9.72 8.83 -14.02
C GLU A 146 -8.56 7.92 -14.41
N ARG A 147 -8.48 6.71 -13.83
CA ARG A 147 -7.26 5.89 -13.91
C ARG A 147 -7.42 4.62 -14.73
N ARG A 148 -8.65 4.24 -15.12
CA ARG A 148 -8.97 2.96 -15.80
C ARG A 148 -8.30 1.75 -15.15
N ARG A 149 -8.08 1.80 -13.83
CA ARG A 149 -7.43 0.73 -13.07
C ARG A 149 -8.44 0.11 -12.13
N PRO A 150 -8.49 -1.23 -12.05
CA PRO A 150 -9.32 -1.89 -11.05
C PRO A 150 -8.81 -1.51 -9.67
N SER A 151 -9.67 -0.86 -8.88
CA SER A 151 -9.37 -0.50 -7.50
C SER A 151 -10.05 -1.49 -6.55
N ARG A 152 -9.55 -1.56 -5.32
CA ARG A 152 -10.20 -2.33 -4.24
C ARG A 152 -11.66 -1.91 -4.04
N ALA A 153 -11.95 -0.61 -4.18
CA ALA A 153 -13.31 -0.08 -4.06
C ALA A 153 -14.25 -0.65 -5.14
N LEU A 154 -13.75 -0.90 -6.37
CA LEU A 154 -14.52 -1.55 -7.42
C LEU A 154 -14.96 -2.96 -7.01
N ALA A 155 -14.04 -3.76 -6.46
CA ALA A 155 -14.36 -5.10 -5.97
C ALA A 155 -15.41 -5.06 -4.84
N GLU A 156 -15.29 -4.13 -3.89
CA GLU A 156 -16.25 -3.95 -2.80
C GLU A 156 -17.65 -3.61 -3.32
N THR A 157 -17.74 -2.73 -4.32
CA THR A 157 -19.02 -2.32 -4.91
C THR A 157 -19.65 -3.41 -5.75
N ALA A 158 -18.84 -4.23 -6.44
CA ALA A 158 -19.31 -5.38 -7.19
C ALA A 158 -19.90 -6.45 -6.26
N VAL A 159 -19.21 -6.76 -5.15
CA VAL A 159 -19.73 -7.69 -4.14
C VAL A 159 -21.03 -7.17 -3.54
N LEU A 160 -21.10 -5.87 -3.21
CA LEU A 160 -22.35 -5.27 -2.71
C LEU A 160 -23.49 -5.38 -3.72
N ALA A 161 -23.23 -5.07 -4.99
CA ALA A 161 -24.24 -5.17 -6.05
C ALA A 161 -24.74 -6.62 -6.24
N ILE A 162 -23.84 -7.60 -6.19
CA ILE A 162 -24.20 -9.03 -6.25
C ILE A 162 -25.03 -9.43 -5.04
N CYS A 163 -24.67 -8.99 -3.83
CA CYS A 163 -25.45 -9.29 -2.61
C CYS A 163 -26.84 -8.63 -2.63
N LEU A 164 -26.96 -7.38 -3.10
CA LEU A 164 -28.23 -6.69 -3.24
C LEU A 164 -29.12 -7.34 -4.30
N GLY A 165 -28.54 -7.63 -5.47
CA GLY A 165 -29.23 -8.32 -6.54
C GLY A 165 -29.67 -9.72 -6.11
N GLY A 166 -28.80 -10.50 -5.47
CA GLY A 166 -29.10 -11.85 -5.01
C GLY A 166 -30.05 -11.95 -3.81
N GLY A 167 -30.41 -10.82 -3.18
CA GLY A 167 -31.19 -10.81 -1.94
C GLY A 167 -30.42 -11.33 -0.72
N TRP A 168 -29.08 -11.41 -0.79
CA TRP A 168 -28.22 -11.88 0.29
C TRP A 168 -27.80 -10.74 1.22
N TYR A 169 -28.79 -10.06 1.80
CA TYR A 169 -28.56 -8.85 2.61
C TYR A 169 -27.73 -9.12 3.87
N LEU A 170 -27.90 -10.29 4.48
CA LEU A 170 -27.11 -10.70 5.64
C LEU A 170 -25.64 -10.88 5.26
N ALA A 171 -25.35 -11.58 4.16
CA ALA A 171 -23.99 -11.80 3.69
C ALA A 171 -23.30 -10.48 3.33
N GLY A 172 -24.03 -9.57 2.67
CA GLY A 172 -23.54 -8.22 2.38
C GLY A 172 -23.21 -7.44 3.66
N SER A 173 -24.13 -7.42 4.63
CA SER A 173 -23.94 -6.71 5.91
C SER A 173 -22.76 -7.28 6.70
N LEU A 174 -22.65 -8.61 6.75
CA LEU A 174 -21.55 -9.32 7.40
C LEU A 174 -20.21 -9.01 6.71
N GLY A 175 -20.18 -9.00 5.37
CA GLY A 175 -18.99 -8.63 4.60
C GLY A 175 -18.51 -7.21 4.92
N PHE A 176 -19.41 -6.23 4.96
CA PHE A 176 -19.07 -4.86 5.35
C PHE A 176 -18.61 -4.77 6.81
N TRP A 177 -19.25 -5.49 7.72
CA TRP A 177 -18.85 -5.52 9.12
C TRP A 177 -17.43 -6.09 9.30
N LEU A 178 -17.13 -7.24 8.67
CA LEU A 178 -15.78 -7.82 8.68
C LEU A 178 -14.75 -6.88 8.04
N TYR A 179 -15.13 -6.19 6.97
CA TYR A 179 -14.27 -5.23 6.31
C TYR A 179 -13.85 -4.08 7.26
N TYR A 180 -14.81 -3.44 7.92
CA TYR A 180 -14.51 -2.36 8.87
C TYR A 180 -13.72 -2.88 10.08
N LEU A 181 -14.03 -4.09 10.55
CA LEU A 181 -13.28 -4.74 11.62
C LEU A 181 -11.82 -5.00 11.23
N ALA A 182 -11.58 -5.52 10.02
CA ALA A 182 -10.23 -5.74 9.49
C ALA A 182 -9.46 -4.42 9.37
N ARG A 183 -10.12 -3.35 8.89
CA ARG A 183 -9.50 -2.03 8.77
C ARG A 183 -9.16 -1.43 10.14
N MET A 184 -10.02 -1.61 11.12
CA MET A 184 -9.81 -1.16 12.50
C MET A 184 -8.65 -1.92 13.17
N THR A 185 -8.55 -3.23 12.97
CA THR A 185 -7.43 -4.04 13.50
C THR A 185 -6.09 -3.69 12.84
N GLN A 186 -6.07 -3.41 11.54
CA GLN A 186 -4.88 -2.92 10.83
C GLN A 186 -4.37 -1.58 11.37
N LEU A 187 -5.28 -0.64 11.64
CA LEU A 187 -4.94 0.66 12.25
C LEU A 187 -4.38 0.51 13.66
N ASN A 188 -4.89 -0.45 14.44
CA ASN A 188 -4.35 -0.73 15.77
C ASN A 188 -2.96 -1.38 15.72
N ARG A 189 -2.71 -2.28 14.75
CA ARG A 189 -1.38 -2.91 14.57
C ARG A 189 -0.30 -1.90 14.19
N THR A 190 -0.61 -0.99 13.27
CA THR A 190 0.33 0.07 12.86
C THR A 190 0.65 1.03 14.01
N ARG A 191 -0.29 1.28 14.92
CA ARG A 191 -0.04 2.08 16.14
C ARG A 191 0.98 1.39 17.07
N ILE A 192 0.89 0.07 17.24
CA ILE A 192 1.81 -0.68 18.10
C ILE A 192 3.24 -0.64 17.53
N GLN A 193 3.39 -0.86 16.22
CA GLN A 193 4.70 -0.80 15.57
C GLN A 193 5.30 0.61 15.57
N THR A 194 4.51 1.66 15.31
CA THR A 194 5.02 3.04 15.31
C THR A 194 5.36 3.57 16.71
N THR A 195 4.76 3.01 17.76
CA THR A 195 5.13 3.35 19.15
C THR A 195 6.40 2.62 19.57
N GLN A 196 6.62 1.39 19.09
CA GLN A 196 7.85 0.62 19.34
C GLN A 196 9.03 1.01 18.43
N SER A 197 8.78 1.56 17.25
CA SER A 197 9.83 2.00 16.32
C SER A 197 10.26 3.46 16.52
N LYS A 198 9.65 4.17 17.47
CA LYS A 198 10.02 5.56 17.84
C LYS A 198 10.96 5.65 19.03
N THR A 199 11.35 4.54 19.64
CA THR A 199 12.73 4.43 20.14
C THR A 199 13.61 4.36 18.91
N SER A 200 13.97 5.55 18.41
CA SER A 200 15.12 5.71 17.53
C SER A 200 16.20 4.78 18.05
N VAL A 201 16.69 3.88 17.19
CA VAL A 201 17.88 3.09 17.47
C VAL A 201 19.02 4.10 17.44
N ILE A 202 19.09 4.95 18.47
CA ILE A 202 20.23 5.80 18.73
C ILE A 202 21.26 4.80 19.22
N PRO A 203 22.31 4.51 18.44
CA PRO A 203 23.39 3.67 18.95
C PRO A 203 23.89 4.28 20.25
N HIS A 204 23.91 3.48 21.32
CA HIS A 204 24.29 3.95 22.66
C HIS A 204 25.81 4.09 22.84
N ILE A 205 26.59 3.58 21.88
CA ILE A 205 28.04 3.49 21.93
C ILE A 205 28.59 4.05 20.61
N ALA A 206 29.63 4.87 20.71
CA ALA A 206 30.38 5.41 19.58
C ALA A 206 31.88 5.15 19.78
N CYS A 207 32.63 4.95 18.70
CA CYS A 207 34.08 4.82 18.73
C CYS A 207 34.73 6.21 18.62
N LEU A 208 35.21 6.73 19.74
CA LEU A 208 35.98 7.97 19.81
C LEU A 208 37.44 7.68 19.48
N SER A 209 38.01 8.44 18.54
CA SER A 209 39.44 8.39 18.22
C SER A 209 40.14 9.57 18.90
N ARG A 210 41.03 9.27 19.86
CA ARG A 210 41.84 10.28 20.57
C ARG A 210 43.27 9.76 20.69
N ASP A 211 44.25 10.57 20.29
CA ASP A 211 45.68 10.27 20.45
C ASP A 211 46.10 8.90 19.86
N GLU A 212 45.57 8.54 18.68
CA GLU A 212 45.74 7.25 17.98
C GLU A 212 45.12 6.03 18.69
N GLU A 213 44.43 6.20 19.81
CA GLU A 213 43.71 5.15 20.52
C GLU A 213 42.20 5.22 20.22
N GLU A 214 41.59 4.07 19.96
CA GLU A 214 40.14 3.94 19.72
C GLU A 214 39.46 3.47 21.00
N ALA A 215 38.59 4.33 21.57
CA ALA A 215 37.84 4.02 22.76
C ALA A 215 36.34 3.97 22.46
N MET A 216 35.68 2.89 22.89
CA MET A 216 34.22 2.82 22.88
C MET A 216 33.66 3.66 24.03
N VAL A 217 33.00 4.76 23.70
CA VAL A 217 32.41 5.67 24.68
C VAL A 217 30.90 5.77 24.50
N PRO A 218 30.13 5.97 25.57
CA PRO A 218 28.70 6.24 25.45
C PRO A 218 28.44 7.50 24.63
N THR A 219 27.46 7.48 23.73
CA THR A 219 27.10 8.62 22.86
C THR A 219 26.77 9.89 23.66
N ALA A 220 26.28 9.73 24.90
CA ALA A 220 25.99 10.83 25.83
C ALA A 220 27.24 11.57 26.35
N THR A 221 28.44 11.00 26.19
CA THR A 221 29.70 11.61 26.66
C THR A 221 30.47 12.34 25.55
N LEU A 222 30.04 12.21 24.30
CA LEU A 222 30.65 12.90 23.16
C LEU A 222 30.47 14.41 23.31
N ARG A 223 31.52 15.16 23.00
CA ARG A 223 31.53 16.62 22.97
C ARG A 223 31.71 17.13 21.54
N GLN A 224 31.27 18.36 21.29
CA GLN A 224 31.51 19.00 20.01
C GLN A 224 33.02 19.14 19.77
N GLY A 225 33.49 18.68 18.61
CA GLY A 225 34.90 18.62 18.25
C GLY A 225 35.56 17.26 18.47
N ASP A 226 34.86 16.29 19.06
CA ASP A 226 35.32 14.91 19.14
C ASP A 226 35.30 14.25 17.76
N LEU A 227 36.35 13.47 17.46
CA LEU A 227 36.51 12.79 16.17
C LEU A 227 36.05 11.34 16.30
N ILE A 228 35.00 10.99 15.58
CA ILE A 228 34.32 9.69 15.67
C ILE A 228 34.66 8.88 14.42
N ARG A 229 35.14 7.64 14.61
CA ARG A 229 35.34 6.71 13.50
C ARG A 229 34.08 5.87 13.35
N VAL A 230 33.48 5.91 12.17
CA VAL A 230 32.30 5.09 11.83
C VAL A 230 32.72 4.03 10.82
N GLY A 231 32.48 2.75 11.14
CA GLY A 231 32.73 1.66 10.21
C GLY A 231 31.81 1.72 9.00
N THR A 232 32.27 1.20 7.86
CA THR A 232 31.38 0.96 6.72
C THR A 232 30.26 0.01 7.15
N SER A 233 29.00 0.46 7.07
CA SER A 233 27.76 -0.19 7.54
C SER A 233 27.31 0.09 8.99
N GLU A 234 28.03 0.91 9.75
CA GLU A 234 27.59 1.34 11.07
C GLU A 234 26.68 2.58 11.01
N PHE A 235 25.78 2.69 11.99
CA PHE A 235 24.85 3.82 12.09
C PHE A 235 25.58 5.04 12.65
N VAL A 236 25.39 6.21 12.02
CA VAL A 236 26.00 7.46 12.49
C VAL A 236 25.32 7.90 13.79
N PRO A 237 26.04 7.99 14.92
CA PRO A 237 25.44 8.18 16.24
C PRO A 237 24.98 9.62 16.50
N VAL A 238 25.64 10.61 15.88
CA VAL A 238 25.39 12.04 16.04
C VAL A 238 25.66 12.76 14.71
N ASP A 239 24.98 13.86 14.45
CA ASP A 239 25.25 14.70 13.28
C ASP A 239 26.62 15.37 13.40
N GLY A 240 27.42 15.30 12.33
CA GLY A 240 28.77 15.86 12.24
C GLY A 240 29.08 16.35 10.83
N VAL A 241 30.28 16.88 10.63
CA VAL A 241 30.78 17.41 9.35
C VAL A 241 31.94 16.57 8.85
#